data_AF-A0A9Q0LUM2-F1
#
_entry.id   AF-A0A9Q0LUM2-F1
#
_cell.length_a   1.000
_cell.length_b   1.000
_cell.length_c   1.000
_cell.angle_alpha   90.00
_cell.angle_beta   90.00
_cell.angle_gamma   90.00
#
_symmetry.space_group_name_H-M   'P 1'
#
loop_
_entity.id
_entity.type
_entity.pdbx_description
1 polymer ?
#
loop_
_entity_poly.entity_id
_entity_poly.type
_entity_poly.pdbx_seq_one_letter_code
_entity_poly.pdbx_strand_id
1 'polypeptide(L)'
;MFLVNFFRDYFILMFLILIFFLSFYSPSFQTRNSIKQSNKYKNDNYEITNATDGIFWFVQVTDTHLSKFKEEREQNFERLLGHFVEIINPKIVIHSGDITDGLSTDSIGLKSSPQKQEWTDYQDILTSHSMFNHTFWVDVVGNHDWSGVKNLDSNDDYFFSYSPTGDYLSQTQREKSFRL
;
A
#
# COMPACT_ATOMS: atom_id res chain seq x y z
N MET A 1 -49.81 6.46 16.45
CA MET A 1 -48.36 6.72 16.58
C MET A 1 -47.56 5.43 16.84
N PHE A 2 -48.00 4.57 17.77
CA PHE A 2 -47.34 3.27 18.05
C PHE A 2 -47.27 2.29 16.86
N LEU A 3 -48.38 2.07 16.14
CA LEU A 3 -48.37 1.15 14.98
C LEU A 3 -47.42 1.61 13.87
N VAL A 4 -47.35 2.91 13.60
CA VAL A 4 -46.48 3.46 12.53
C VAL A 4 -45.00 3.24 12.87
N ASN A 5 -44.61 3.43 14.13
CA ASN A 5 -43.25 3.15 14.58
C ASN A 5 -42.94 1.65 14.53
N PHE A 6 -43.89 0.79 14.91
CA PHE A 6 -43.72 -0.66 14.84
C PHE A 6 -43.45 -1.16 13.41
N PHE A 7 -44.21 -0.68 12.41
CA PHE A 7 -43.99 -1.04 11.01
C PHE A 7 -42.68 -0.48 10.45
N ARG A 8 -42.30 0.74 10.85
CA ARG A 8 -41.03 1.34 10.45
C ARG A 8 -39.84 0.53 10.97
N ASP A 9 -39.87 0.16 12.24
CA ASP A 9 -38.74 -0.52 12.88
C ASP A 9 -38.62 -1.97 12.36
N TYR A 10 -39.75 -2.64 12.06
CA TYR A 10 -39.75 -3.95 11.39
C TYR A 10 -39.21 -3.87 9.95
N PHE A 11 -39.58 -2.82 9.21
CA PHE A 11 -39.06 -2.60 7.85
C PHE A 11 -37.54 -2.37 7.86
N ILE A 12 -37.03 -1.57 8.80
CA ILE A 12 -35.59 -1.36 8.97
C ILE A 12 -34.88 -2.68 9.29
N LEU A 13 -35.44 -3.50 10.19
CA LEU A 13 -34.86 -4.79 10.54
C LEU A 13 -34.84 -5.76 9.34
N MET A 14 -35.92 -5.85 8.56
CA MET A 14 -35.96 -6.66 7.34
C MET A 14 -34.93 -6.18 6.30
N PHE A 15 -34.76 -4.87 6.16
CA PHE A 15 -33.79 -4.29 5.23
C PHE A 15 -32.34 -4.61 5.64
N LEU A 16 -32.01 -4.54 6.94
CA LEU A 16 -30.69 -4.91 7.45
C LEU A 16 -30.40 -6.41 7.28
N ILE A 17 -31.39 -7.28 7.51
CA ILE A 17 -31.27 -8.72 7.27
C ILE A 17 -31.03 -9.02 5.78
N LEU A 18 -31.72 -8.31 4.89
CA LEU A 18 -31.52 -8.45 3.44
C LEU A 18 -30.10 -8.06 3.03
N ILE A 19 -29.56 -6.94 3.53
CA ILE A 19 -28.17 -6.53 3.28
C ILE A 19 -27.18 -7.58 3.79
N PHE A 20 -27.42 -8.12 5.00
CA PHE A 20 -26.60 -9.20 5.55
C PHE A 20 -26.57 -10.41 4.61
N PHE A 21 -27.71 -10.89 4.13
CA PHE A 21 -27.75 -12.02 3.17
C PHE A 21 -27.15 -11.69 1.80
N LEU A 22 -27.32 -10.46 1.30
CA LEU A 22 -26.69 -10.01 0.06
C LEU A 22 -25.16 -9.96 0.17
N SER A 23 -24.61 -9.71 1.36
CA SER A 23 -23.15 -9.73 1.57
C SER A 23 -22.52 -11.12 1.49
N PHE A 24 -23.31 -12.19 1.72
CA PHE A 24 -22.88 -13.57 1.47
C PHE A 24 -23.06 -13.99 0.01
N TYR A 25 -23.81 -13.21 -0.77
CA TYR A 25 -23.95 -13.42 -2.19
C TYR A 25 -22.73 -12.84 -2.92
N SER A 26 -21.61 -13.54 -2.81
CA SER A 26 -20.46 -13.31 -3.68
C SER A 26 -20.73 -14.00 -5.00
N PRO A 27 -21.08 -13.29 -6.10
CA PRO A 27 -20.99 -13.90 -7.41
C PRO A 27 -19.55 -14.37 -7.55
N SER A 28 -19.34 -15.67 -7.74
CA SER A 28 -18.04 -16.21 -8.06
C SER A 28 -17.54 -15.46 -9.29
N PHE A 29 -16.61 -14.55 -9.08
CA PHE A 29 -15.99 -13.80 -10.15
C PHE A 29 -15.13 -14.82 -10.92
N GLN A 30 -15.71 -15.41 -11.95
CA GLN A 30 -14.99 -16.29 -12.84
C GLN A 30 -14.00 -15.39 -13.58
N THR A 31 -12.76 -15.38 -13.11
CA THR A 31 -11.64 -14.72 -13.79
C THR A 31 -11.49 -15.36 -15.16
N ARG A 32 -12.12 -14.76 -16.18
CA ARG A 32 -11.86 -15.07 -17.58
C ARG A 32 -10.58 -14.33 -18.01
N ASN A 33 -9.46 -14.74 -17.43
CA ASN A 33 -8.16 -14.42 -17.99
C ASN A 33 -7.75 -15.55 -18.92
N SER A 34 -8.36 -15.62 -20.11
CA SER A 34 -7.67 -16.24 -21.23
C SER A 34 -6.56 -15.28 -21.65
N ILE A 35 -5.43 -15.33 -20.95
CA ILE A 35 -4.19 -14.80 -21.48
C ILE A 35 -3.97 -15.60 -22.77
N LYS A 36 -4.23 -14.99 -23.92
CA LYS A 36 -3.68 -15.50 -25.17
C LYS A 36 -2.17 -15.37 -25.00
N GLN A 37 -1.52 -16.47 -24.61
CA GLN A 37 -0.08 -16.60 -24.70
C GLN A 37 0.28 -16.32 -26.16
N SER A 38 0.73 -15.11 -26.44
CA SER A 38 1.52 -14.87 -27.63
C SER A 38 2.81 -15.63 -27.40
N ASN A 39 2.89 -16.85 -27.95
CA ASN A 39 4.11 -17.63 -28.03
C ASN A 39 5.11 -16.89 -28.92
N LYS A 40 5.75 -15.87 -28.37
CA LYS A 40 6.89 -15.18 -28.96
C LYS A 40 8.01 -15.04 -27.93
N TYR A 41 8.11 -15.99 -27.01
CA TYR A 41 9.36 -16.26 -26.33
C TYR A 41 10.05 -17.33 -27.17
N LYS A 42 11.18 -16.94 -27.79
CA LYS A 42 12.11 -17.94 -28.34
C LYS A 42 12.46 -18.87 -27.18
N ASN A 43 12.29 -20.18 -27.39
CA ASN A 43 12.87 -21.19 -26.51
C ASN A 43 14.38 -21.12 -26.68
N ASP A 44 15.00 -20.14 -26.01
CA ASP A 44 16.38 -20.27 -25.63
C ASP A 44 16.38 -21.36 -24.56
N ASN A 45 17.07 -22.47 -24.82
CA ASN A 45 17.15 -23.60 -23.90
C ASN A 45 17.88 -23.15 -22.62
N TYR A 46 17.14 -22.54 -21.68
CA TYR A 46 17.62 -22.29 -20.34
C TYR A 46 17.65 -23.63 -19.61
N GLU A 47 18.82 -24.26 -19.57
CA GLU A 47 19.05 -25.38 -18.67
C GLU A 47 19.04 -24.85 -17.23
N ILE A 48 18.13 -25.37 -16.39
CA ILE A 48 18.20 -25.16 -14.95
C ILE A 48 19.42 -25.96 -14.47
N THR A 49 20.52 -25.27 -14.22
CA THR A 49 21.76 -25.86 -13.72
C THR A 49 21.91 -25.57 -12.22
N ASN A 50 22.96 -26.13 -11.60
CA ASN A 50 23.37 -25.76 -10.24
C ASN A 50 24.18 -24.45 -10.21
N ALA A 51 24.32 -23.76 -11.34
CA ALA A 51 24.97 -22.45 -11.38
C ALA A 51 24.07 -21.41 -10.73
N THR A 52 24.67 -20.49 -9.97
CA THR A 52 23.95 -19.37 -9.36
C THR A 52 23.86 -18.15 -10.28
N ASP A 53 24.43 -18.26 -11.48
CA ASP A 53 24.38 -17.21 -12.50
C ASP A 53 22.93 -16.95 -12.91
N GLY A 54 22.49 -15.70 -12.78
CA GLY A 54 21.11 -15.29 -13.09
C GLY A 54 20.11 -15.46 -11.93
N ILE A 55 20.54 -15.95 -10.77
CA ILE A 55 19.71 -15.94 -9.55
C ILE A 55 19.87 -14.60 -8.83
N PHE A 56 18.77 -14.04 -8.34
CA PHE A 56 18.78 -12.86 -7.49
C PHE A 56 17.75 -12.99 -6.37
N TRP A 57 17.97 -12.22 -5.30
CA TRP A 57 17.03 -12.08 -4.19
C TRP A 57 16.27 -10.77 -4.29
N PHE A 58 15.01 -10.79 -3.88
CA PHE A 58 14.23 -9.59 -3.62
C PHE A 58 13.59 -9.72 -2.24
N VAL A 59 13.25 -8.59 -1.63
CA VAL A 59 12.54 -8.55 -0.35
C VAL A 59 11.16 -7.93 -0.58
N GLN A 60 10.14 -8.52 0.01
CA GLN A 60 8.82 -7.90 0.14
C GLN A 60 8.60 -7.51 1.60
N VAL A 61 8.24 -6.26 1.80
CA VAL A 61 7.85 -5.66 3.09
C VAL A 61 6.38 -5.25 2.98
N THR A 62 5.62 -5.34 4.06
CA THR A 62 4.22 -4.92 4.10
C THR A 62 3.84 -4.54 5.52
N ASP A 63 2.80 -3.72 5.69
CA ASP A 63 2.15 -3.48 6.98
C ASP A 63 3.13 -3.01 8.07
N THR A 64 4.00 -2.06 7.72
CA THR A 64 4.90 -1.44 8.70
C THR A 64 4.14 -0.54 9.68
N HIS A 65 3.04 0.08 9.20
CA HIS A 65 2.14 0.91 9.99
C HIS A 65 2.88 1.96 10.84
N LEU A 66 3.86 2.67 10.28
CA LEU A 66 4.59 3.72 10.99
C LEU A 66 3.61 4.69 11.65
N SER A 67 3.85 4.98 12.91
CA SER A 67 2.86 5.62 13.78
C SER A 67 3.55 6.58 14.72
N LYS A 68 3.14 7.85 14.69
CA LYS A 68 3.65 8.88 15.62
C LYS A 68 3.32 8.59 17.09
N PHE A 69 2.48 7.59 17.35
CA PHE A 69 2.10 7.15 18.70
C PHE A 69 2.80 5.87 19.15
N LYS A 70 3.51 5.17 18.26
CA LYS A 70 4.16 3.89 18.54
C LYS A 70 5.58 3.86 17.98
N GLU A 71 6.50 4.47 18.73
CA GLU A 71 7.93 4.55 18.42
C GLU A 71 8.57 3.18 18.12
N GLU A 72 8.09 2.10 18.73
CA GLU A 72 8.57 0.73 18.46
C GLU A 72 8.49 0.36 16.96
N ARG A 73 7.49 0.87 16.23
CA ARG A 73 7.33 0.57 14.80
C ARG A 73 8.43 1.20 13.96
N GLU A 74 8.81 2.43 14.27
CA GLU A 74 9.96 3.10 13.65
C GLU A 74 11.26 2.37 13.96
N GLN A 75 11.48 1.98 15.22
CA GLN A 75 12.67 1.21 15.62
C GLN A 75 12.77 -0.15 14.91
N ASN A 76 11.64 -0.84 14.73
CA ASN A 76 11.57 -2.09 13.98
C ASN A 76 11.85 -1.86 12.49
N PHE A 77 11.35 -0.77 11.91
CA PHE A 77 11.62 -0.41 10.52
C PHE A 77 13.10 -0.04 10.31
N GLU A 78 13.68 0.78 11.18
CA GLU A 78 15.12 1.08 11.23
C GLU A 78 15.96 -0.20 11.28
N ARG A 79 15.58 -1.18 12.11
CA ARG A 79 16.25 -2.48 12.20
C ARG A 79 16.07 -3.32 10.93
N LEU A 80 14.92 -3.25 10.27
CA LEU A 80 14.69 -3.90 8.98
C LEU A 80 15.71 -3.42 7.95
N LEU A 81 15.87 -2.10 7.83
CA LEU A 81 16.77 -1.48 6.86
C LEU A 81 18.24 -1.75 7.21
N GLY A 82 18.67 -1.37 8.41
CA GLY A 82 20.08 -1.40 8.83
C GLY A 82 20.61 -2.79 9.23
N HIS A 83 19.82 -3.85 9.08
CA HIS A 83 20.27 -5.20 9.39
C HIS A 83 19.81 -6.23 8.37
N PHE A 84 18.49 -6.41 8.22
CA PHE A 84 17.97 -7.52 7.44
C PHE A 84 18.11 -7.29 5.94
N VAL A 85 17.81 -6.09 5.46
CA VAL A 85 18.00 -5.74 4.05
C VAL A 85 19.48 -5.79 3.67
N GLU A 86 20.37 -5.30 4.53
CA GLU A 86 21.82 -5.40 4.31
C GLU A 86 22.32 -6.85 4.25
N ILE A 87 21.85 -7.72 5.14
CA ILE A 87 22.24 -9.14 5.16
C ILE A 87 21.75 -9.88 3.91
N ILE A 88 20.51 -9.65 3.50
CA ILE A 88 19.92 -10.33 2.34
C ILE A 88 20.56 -9.82 1.04
N ASN A 89 20.97 -8.55 1.02
CA ASN A 89 21.51 -7.85 -0.16
C ASN A 89 20.63 -8.05 -1.41
N PRO A 90 19.33 -7.70 -1.35
CA PRO A 90 18.42 -7.92 -2.47
C PRO A 90 18.75 -7.00 -3.65
N LYS A 91 18.28 -7.37 -4.84
CA LYS A 91 18.30 -6.46 -6.01
C LYS A 91 17.24 -5.38 -5.93
N ILE A 92 16.14 -5.66 -5.24
CA ILE A 92 14.99 -4.78 -5.10
C ILE A 92 14.22 -5.10 -3.83
N VAL A 93 13.66 -4.07 -3.21
CA VAL A 93 12.72 -4.16 -2.11
C VAL A 93 11.37 -3.61 -2.57
N ILE A 94 10.30 -4.35 -2.30
CA ILE A 94 8.93 -3.94 -2.60
C ILE A 94 8.20 -3.77 -1.26
N HIS A 95 7.80 -2.54 -0.94
CA HIS A 95 6.94 -2.24 0.19
C HIS A 95 5.47 -2.22 -0.28
N SER A 96 4.73 -3.30 -0.01
CA SER A 96 3.41 -3.56 -0.62
C SER A 96 2.22 -2.87 0.05
N GLY A 97 2.46 -1.82 0.83
CA GLY A 97 1.42 -0.96 1.40
C GLY A 97 1.34 -0.99 2.93
N ASP A 98 0.43 -0.17 3.43
CA ASP A 98 0.22 0.13 4.84
C ASP A 98 1.55 0.57 5.49
N ILE A 99 2.15 1.57 4.83
CA ILE A 99 3.38 2.23 5.26
C ILE A 99 3.13 3.00 6.56
N THR A 100 2.01 3.72 6.61
CA THR A 100 1.62 4.56 7.74
C THR A 100 0.38 4.00 8.44
N ASP A 101 0.24 4.28 9.73
CA ASP A 101 -0.92 3.87 10.54
C ASP A 101 -2.13 4.76 10.23
N GLY A 102 -1.88 6.06 10.00
CA GLY A 102 -2.91 7.03 9.63
C GLY A 102 -3.93 7.28 10.73
N LEU A 103 -3.61 6.99 12.00
CA LEU A 103 -4.54 7.21 13.12
C LEU A 103 -4.56 8.69 13.54
N SER A 104 -5.75 9.24 13.79
CA SER A 104 -5.92 10.58 14.33
C SER A 104 -6.28 10.56 15.82
N THR A 105 -5.83 11.57 16.57
CA THR A 105 -6.15 11.76 18.00
C THR A 105 -7.62 12.10 18.25
N ASP A 106 -8.37 12.47 17.22
CA ASP A 106 -9.56 13.32 17.39
C ASP A 106 -10.84 12.54 17.73
N SER A 107 -10.78 11.22 17.86
CA SER A 107 -11.88 10.43 18.41
C SER A 107 -11.49 8.96 18.58
N ILE A 108 -11.36 8.44 19.81
CA ILE A 108 -11.51 7.01 20.21
C ILE A 108 -10.84 5.96 19.27
N GLY A 109 -9.86 6.32 18.44
CA GLY A 109 -9.31 5.48 17.36
C GLY A 109 -10.25 5.18 16.18
N LEU A 110 -11.38 5.89 16.04
CA LEU A 110 -12.40 5.60 15.01
C LEU A 110 -12.25 6.40 13.71
N LYS A 111 -11.31 7.34 13.65
CA LYS A 111 -11.05 8.14 12.44
C LYS A 111 -9.58 8.04 12.04
N SER A 112 -9.37 7.56 10.83
CA SER A 112 -8.10 7.64 10.14
C SER A 112 -8.01 8.94 9.33
N SER A 113 -6.84 9.59 9.39
CA SER A 113 -6.49 10.73 8.56
C SER A 113 -4.98 10.72 8.33
N PRO A 114 -4.50 11.18 7.15
CA PRO A 114 -3.07 11.20 6.86
C PRO A 114 -2.29 11.96 7.93
N GLN A 115 -1.27 11.35 8.51
CA GLN A 115 -0.37 12.00 9.47
C GLN A 115 0.92 12.37 8.77
N LYS A 116 1.13 13.66 8.51
CA LYS A 116 2.34 14.14 7.83
C LYS A 116 3.63 13.66 8.51
N GLN A 117 3.64 13.60 9.84
CA GLN A 117 4.80 13.16 10.60
C GLN A 117 5.20 11.71 10.26
N GLU A 118 4.24 10.80 10.14
CA GLU A 118 4.54 9.38 9.82
C GLU A 118 5.22 9.25 8.45
N TRP A 119 4.83 10.11 7.50
CA TRP A 119 5.44 10.18 6.17
C TRP A 119 6.82 10.86 6.16
N THR A 120 7.02 11.92 6.96
CA THR A 120 8.36 12.52 7.10
C THR A 120 9.32 11.53 7.75
N ASP A 121 8.88 10.84 8.80
CA ASP A 121 9.70 9.87 9.51
C ASP A 121 10.05 8.70 8.57
N TYR A 122 9.09 8.23 7.76
CA TYR A 122 9.34 7.25 6.70
C TYR A 122 10.45 7.66 5.73
N GLN A 123 10.34 8.88 5.17
CA GLN A 123 11.33 9.43 4.24
C GLN A 123 12.71 9.57 4.90
N ASP A 124 12.75 10.08 6.12
CA ASP A 124 13.99 10.33 6.86
C ASP A 124 14.71 9.02 7.19
N ILE A 125 13.97 7.99 7.64
CA ILE A 125 14.53 6.65 7.89
C ILE A 125 15.06 6.02 6.60
N LEU A 126 14.32 6.06 5.49
CA LEU A 126 14.84 5.56 4.21
C LEU A 126 16.07 6.33 3.73
N THR A 127 16.10 7.64 3.95
CA THR A 127 17.22 8.50 3.55
C THR A 127 18.46 8.23 4.40
N SER A 128 18.31 8.06 5.71
CA SER A 128 19.40 7.78 6.64
C SER A 128 20.10 6.45 6.32
N HIS A 129 19.35 5.46 5.82
CA HIS A 129 19.86 4.17 5.35
C HIS A 129 20.26 4.14 3.88
N SER A 130 20.25 5.27 3.18
CA SER A 130 20.54 5.36 1.73
C SER A 130 19.62 4.48 0.86
N MET A 131 18.40 4.21 1.33
CA MET A 131 17.39 3.40 0.65
C MET A 131 16.27 4.23 0.02
N PHE A 132 16.30 5.57 0.14
CA PHE A 132 15.40 6.48 -0.58
C PHE A 132 15.76 6.54 -2.08
N ASN A 133 15.47 5.47 -2.82
CA ASN A 133 15.78 5.32 -4.23
C ASN A 133 14.72 4.47 -4.92
N HIS A 134 13.90 5.08 -5.80
CA HIS A 134 12.80 4.43 -6.52
C HIS A 134 13.22 3.24 -7.42
N THR A 135 14.51 3.10 -7.75
CA THR A 135 15.02 1.95 -8.52
C THR A 135 15.36 0.74 -7.66
N PHE A 136 15.50 0.94 -6.34
CA PHE A 136 15.81 -0.11 -5.38
C PHE A 136 14.66 -0.38 -4.42
N TRP A 137 14.00 0.68 -3.93
CA TRP A 137 12.88 0.61 -3.00
C TRP A 137 11.59 1.08 -3.71
N VAL A 138 10.66 0.15 -3.90
CA VAL A 138 9.41 0.40 -4.62
C VAL A 138 8.22 0.30 -3.68
N ASP A 139 7.45 1.38 -3.60
CA ASP A 139 6.28 1.46 -2.75
C ASP A 139 5.00 1.20 -3.53
N VAL A 140 4.08 0.51 -2.89
CA VAL A 140 2.68 0.41 -3.28
C VAL A 140 1.85 1.01 -2.16
N VAL A 141 0.79 1.74 -2.51
CA VAL A 141 -0.09 2.39 -1.53
C VAL A 141 -1.02 1.34 -0.91
N GLY A 142 -1.06 1.25 0.42
CA GLY A 142 -2.04 0.44 1.14
C GLY A 142 -3.32 1.20 1.46
N ASN A 143 -4.26 0.56 2.16
CA ASN A 143 -5.51 1.21 2.53
C ASN A 143 -5.33 2.22 3.67
N HIS A 144 -4.40 2.01 4.59
CA HIS A 144 -4.09 2.99 5.64
C HIS A 144 -3.41 4.24 5.08
N ASP A 145 -2.59 4.08 4.04
CA ASP A 145 -1.87 5.18 3.38
C ASP A 145 -2.79 6.16 2.65
N TRP A 146 -3.96 5.68 2.20
CA TRP A 146 -4.99 6.49 1.54
C TRP A 146 -6.10 6.98 2.50
N SER A 147 -6.16 6.43 3.71
CA SER A 147 -7.30 6.62 4.59
C SER A 147 -7.46 8.08 5.01
N GLY A 148 -8.60 8.69 4.64
CA GLY A 148 -8.89 10.09 4.93
C GLY A 148 -8.34 11.10 3.91
N VAL A 149 -7.59 10.65 2.90
CA VAL A 149 -7.22 11.48 1.74
C VAL A 149 -8.50 11.78 0.95
N LYS A 150 -8.82 13.06 0.79
CA LYS A 150 -10.08 13.48 0.14
C LYS A 150 -10.04 13.28 -1.36
N ASN A 151 -8.94 13.66 -2.00
CA ASN A 151 -8.70 13.60 -3.46
C ASN A 151 -7.20 13.41 -3.75
N LEU A 152 -6.85 12.86 -4.91
CA LEU A 152 -5.45 12.69 -5.39
C LEU A 152 -4.67 14.02 -5.49
N ASP A 153 -5.36 15.11 -5.77
CA ASP A 153 -4.75 16.46 -5.84
C ASP A 153 -4.77 17.20 -4.50
N SER A 154 -5.14 16.52 -3.41
CA SER A 154 -5.19 17.17 -2.09
C SER A 154 -3.78 17.29 -1.50
N ASN A 155 -3.53 18.39 -0.79
CA ASN A 155 -2.27 18.62 -0.06
C ASN A 155 -1.99 17.57 1.04
N ASP A 156 -2.94 16.67 1.28
CA ASP A 156 -2.90 15.64 2.31
C ASP A 156 -2.53 14.26 1.71
N ASP A 157 -2.30 14.17 0.39
CA ASP A 157 -1.70 12.99 -0.24
C ASP A 157 -0.17 13.05 -0.12
N TYR A 158 0.31 12.49 0.99
CA TYR A 158 1.74 12.51 1.33
C TYR A 158 2.55 11.46 0.58
N PHE A 159 1.92 10.45 -0.03
CA PHE A 159 2.64 9.42 -0.80
C PHE A 159 3.48 10.05 -1.90
N PHE A 160 2.91 10.94 -2.72
CA PHE A 160 3.62 11.59 -3.82
C PHE A 160 4.75 12.54 -3.40
N SER A 161 4.80 12.91 -2.11
CA SER A 161 5.80 13.85 -1.58
C SER A 161 6.90 13.16 -0.76
N TYR A 162 6.60 12.03 -0.15
CA TYR A 162 7.44 11.40 0.87
C TYR A 162 7.82 9.94 0.59
N SER A 163 7.23 9.29 -0.40
CA SER A 163 7.66 7.96 -0.85
C SER A 163 8.65 8.08 -2.02
N PRO A 164 9.70 7.23 -2.11
CA PRO A 164 10.54 7.15 -3.30
C PRO A 164 9.76 6.99 -4.61
N THR A 165 8.77 6.09 -4.62
CA THR A 165 7.95 5.82 -5.81
C THR A 165 7.01 6.98 -6.11
N GLY A 166 6.38 7.55 -5.07
CA GLY A 166 5.50 8.71 -5.20
C GLY A 166 6.24 9.93 -5.74
N ASP A 167 7.41 10.25 -5.19
CA ASP A 167 8.25 11.37 -5.64
C ASP A 167 8.59 11.25 -7.13
N TYR A 168 9.07 10.07 -7.55
CA TYR A 168 9.35 9.79 -8.96
C TYR A 168 8.13 9.98 -9.88
N LEU A 169 6.97 9.45 -9.47
CA LEU A 169 5.73 9.61 -10.25
C LEU A 169 5.30 11.08 -10.34
N SER A 170 5.46 11.86 -9.27
CA SER A 170 5.10 13.27 -9.25
C SER A 170 5.94 14.10 -10.23
N GLN A 171 7.23 13.79 -10.36
CA GLN A 171 8.14 14.45 -11.30
C GLN A 171 7.77 14.11 -12.75
N THR A 172 7.55 12.84 -13.07
CA THR A 172 7.20 12.41 -14.43
C THR A 172 5.83 12.90 -14.91
N GLN A 173 4.85 13.03 -14.00
CA GLN A 173 3.55 13.61 -14.35
C GLN A 173 3.64 15.13 -14.59
N ARG A 174 4.42 15.86 -13.77
CA ARG A 174 4.72 17.28 -14.01
C ARG A 174 5.44 17.51 -15.34
N GLU A 175 6.39 16.66 -15.70
CA GLU A 175 7.06 16.76 -17.01
C GLU A 175 6.11 16.59 -18.21
N LYS A 176 5.03 15.81 -18.06
CA LYS A 176 4.00 15.66 -19.10
C LYS A 176 3.09 16.88 -19.21
N SER A 177 2.81 17.60 -18.11
CA SER A 177 1.98 18.80 -18.13
C SER A 177 2.71 20.04 -18.68
N PHE A 178 4.04 20.09 -18.63
CA PHE A 178 4.86 21.14 -19.26
C PHE A 178 5.16 20.91 -20.76
N ARG A 179 4.69 19.79 -21.33
CA ARG A 179 4.86 19.46 -22.77
C ARG A 179 3.58 19.64 -23.60
N LEU A 180 2.61 20.42 -23.10
CA LEU A 180 1.40 20.82 -23.84
C LEU A 180 1.39 22.32 -24.11
#